data_AF-A0A957XTL8-F1
#
_entry.id   AF-A0A957XTL8-F1
#
_cell.length_a   1.000
_cell.length_b   1.000
_cell.length_c   1.000
_cell.angle_alpha   90.00
_cell.angle_beta   90.00
_cell.angle_gamma   90.00
#
_symmetry.space_group_name_H-M   'P 1'
#
loop_
_entity.id
_entity.type
_entity.pdbx_description
1 polymer ?
#
loop_
_entity_poly.entity_id
_entity_poly.type
_entity_poly.pdbx_seq_one_letter_code
_entity_poly.pdbx_strand_id
1 'polypeptide(L)'
;SATVKQFRISWYIVLLASTTLILSGCWLDRATPTTSDYSLRPCLVDLSDFPSGWSIPNGPGPFRSPDQILPGRALAGVSTSFGHGESNAIARHAVLAYKTERQAAREFNRQQPETYFSAGRLTPWETPAGISYVSPVADQFRLSCAEIDGHAQVINACIAMGQYGTHLSTFATWVSPDYMTYADLEHILAAIDERMAACSGVLVTNPPATTLNSGS
;
A
#
# COMPACT_ATOMS: atom_id res chain seq x y z
N SER A 1 53.66 -17.58 63.99
CA SER A 1 54.29 -18.57 63.10
C SER A 1 53.19 -19.20 62.25
N ALA A 2 53.39 -19.22 60.93
CA ALA A 2 52.67 -19.96 59.88
C ALA A 2 51.15 -19.70 59.67
N THR A 3 50.76 -19.01 58.58
CA THR A 3 50.14 -19.53 57.31
C THR A 3 48.70 -20.03 57.52
N VAL A 4 47.66 -19.61 56.78
CA VAL A 4 47.45 -19.87 55.34
C VAL A 4 46.39 -18.88 54.79
N LYS A 5 46.71 -18.27 53.64
CA LYS A 5 45.79 -17.50 52.78
C LYS A 5 44.78 -18.43 52.14
N GLN A 6 43.48 -18.19 52.34
CA GLN A 6 42.42 -18.88 51.61
C GLN A 6 41.93 -17.98 50.47
N PHE A 7 42.52 -18.18 49.29
CA PHE A 7 42.07 -17.57 48.03
C PHE A 7 40.74 -18.19 47.62
N ARG A 8 39.63 -17.48 47.84
CA ARG A 8 38.34 -17.79 47.20
C ARG A 8 38.31 -17.09 45.84
N ILE A 9 38.86 -17.74 44.82
CA ILE A 9 38.67 -17.31 43.44
C ILE A 9 37.22 -17.65 43.06
N SER A 10 36.48 -16.57 42.84
CA SER A 10 35.05 -16.53 42.53
C SER A 10 34.78 -17.18 41.18
N TRP A 11 34.03 -18.28 41.15
CA TRP A 11 33.61 -19.02 39.94
C TRP A 11 32.64 -18.23 39.01
N TYR A 12 32.37 -16.95 39.31
CA TYR A 12 31.38 -16.14 38.60
C TYR A 12 31.87 -15.54 37.26
N ILE A 13 33.15 -15.65 36.91
CA ILE A 13 33.69 -14.98 35.71
C ILE A 13 33.60 -15.85 34.44
N VAL A 14 33.40 -17.16 34.55
CA VAL A 14 33.37 -18.05 33.35
C VAL A 14 31.98 -18.12 32.70
N LEU A 15 30.91 -17.65 33.37
CA LEU A 15 29.53 -17.72 32.86
C LEU A 15 29.00 -16.42 32.23
N LEU A 16 29.86 -15.41 32.06
CA LEU A 16 29.49 -14.12 31.45
C LEU A 16 30.03 -13.93 30.02
N ALA A 17 30.78 -14.91 29.48
CA ALA A 17 31.31 -14.84 28.11
C ALA A 17 30.52 -15.68 27.09
N SER A 18 29.43 -16.35 27.51
CA SER A 18 28.67 -17.28 26.65
C SER A 18 27.26 -16.77 26.27
N THR A 19 26.83 -15.62 26.81
CA THR A 19 25.45 -15.09 26.65
C THR A 19 25.37 -13.78 25.86
N THR A 20 26.47 -13.34 25.24
CA THR A 20 26.53 -12.08 24.45
C THR A 20 26.72 -12.29 22.95
N LEU A 21 26.51 -13.50 22.43
CA LEU A 21 26.73 -13.85 21.01
C LEU A 21 25.48 -14.37 20.27
N ILE A 22 24.27 -14.16 20.83
CA ILE A 22 22.99 -14.56 20.19
C ILE A 22 22.08 -13.34 19.87
N LEU A 23 22.57 -12.10 20.05
CA LEU A 23 21.73 -10.90 19.90
C LEU A 23 22.04 -10.01 18.68
N SER A 24 22.87 -10.46 17.74
CA SER A 24 23.27 -9.65 16.56
C SER A 24 22.87 -10.28 15.22
N GLY A 25 21.84 -11.15 15.22
CA GLY A 25 21.43 -11.92 14.06
C GLY A 25 20.15 -11.47 13.36
N CYS A 26 19.46 -10.42 13.83
CA CYS A 26 18.39 -9.81 13.05
C CYS A 26 19.01 -8.89 12.00
N TRP A 27 19.69 -9.49 11.02
CA TRP A 27 19.86 -8.85 9.73
C TRP A 27 18.45 -8.61 9.21
N LEU A 28 18.07 -7.34 9.24
CA LEU A 28 16.84 -6.86 8.65
C LEU A 28 17.01 -7.12 7.15
N ASP A 29 16.57 -8.29 6.67
CA ASP A 29 16.49 -8.59 5.25
C ASP A 29 15.56 -7.54 4.65
N ARG A 30 16.18 -6.50 4.09
CA ARG A 30 15.49 -5.47 3.35
C ARG A 30 14.95 -6.18 2.12
N ALA A 31 13.69 -6.61 2.19
CA ALA A 31 13.00 -7.29 1.11
C ALA A 31 13.25 -6.54 -0.20
N THR A 32 14.08 -7.13 -1.06
CA THR A 32 14.33 -6.58 -2.39
C THR A 32 13.00 -6.60 -3.13
N PRO A 33 12.54 -5.49 -3.73
CA PRO A 33 11.31 -5.49 -4.50
C PRO A 33 11.37 -6.61 -5.53
N THR A 34 10.34 -7.46 -5.56
CA THR A 34 10.33 -8.59 -6.49
C THR A 34 10.10 -8.03 -7.90
N THR A 35 10.63 -8.67 -8.94
CA THR A 35 10.45 -8.26 -10.35
C THR A 35 8.99 -7.97 -10.72
N SER A 36 8.04 -8.66 -10.06
CA SER A 36 6.60 -8.46 -10.19
C SER A 36 6.07 -7.10 -9.71
N ASP A 37 6.75 -6.42 -8.79
CA ASP A 37 6.32 -5.09 -8.33
C ASP A 37 6.64 -4.01 -9.37
N TYR A 38 7.74 -4.18 -10.10
CA TYR A 38 8.13 -3.26 -11.19
C TYR A 38 7.20 -3.39 -12.40
N SER A 39 6.66 -4.58 -12.68
CA SER A 39 5.75 -4.79 -13.81
C SER A 39 4.39 -4.12 -13.62
N LEU A 40 4.00 -3.76 -12.39
CA LEU A 40 2.73 -3.08 -12.11
C LEU A 40 2.84 -1.55 -12.16
N ARG A 41 4.05 -0.98 -12.29
CA ARG A 41 4.23 0.49 -12.34
C ARG A 41 3.44 1.18 -13.46
N PRO A 42 3.33 0.64 -14.69
CA PRO A 42 2.51 1.25 -15.73
C PRO A 42 1.02 1.34 -15.39
N CYS A 43 0.56 0.60 -14.37
CA CYS A 43 -0.83 0.61 -13.92
C CYS A 43 -1.14 1.79 -12.99
N LEU A 44 -0.11 2.54 -12.56
CA LEU A 44 -0.29 3.70 -11.71
C LEU A 44 -0.51 4.96 -12.55
N VAL A 45 -1.48 5.79 -12.14
CA VAL A 45 -1.57 7.19 -12.58
C VAL A 45 -0.24 7.93 -12.42
N ASP A 46 -0.01 8.83 -13.36
CA ASP A 46 1.17 9.70 -13.43
C ASP A 46 0.85 11.08 -12.85
N LEU A 47 1.89 11.87 -12.56
CA LEU A 47 1.72 13.26 -12.18
C LEU A 47 1.00 14.08 -13.25
N SER A 48 1.16 13.74 -14.54
CA SER A 48 0.48 14.44 -15.63
C SER A 48 -1.05 14.30 -15.62
N ASP A 49 -1.60 13.34 -14.87
CA ASP A 49 -3.06 13.18 -14.72
C ASP A 49 -3.64 14.13 -13.66
N PHE A 50 -2.79 14.79 -12.86
CA PHE A 50 -3.22 15.66 -11.77
C PHE A 50 -3.30 17.13 -12.21
N PRO A 51 -4.14 17.94 -11.56
CA PRO A 51 -4.09 19.39 -11.68
C PRO A 51 -2.70 19.96 -11.33
N SER A 52 -2.46 21.20 -11.74
CA SER A 52 -1.24 21.92 -11.34
C SER A 52 -1.12 22.03 -9.82
N GLY A 53 0.10 22.03 -9.30
CA GLY A 53 0.38 22.18 -7.85
C GLY A 53 0.60 20.86 -7.11
N TRP A 54 0.30 19.73 -7.75
CA TRP A 54 0.64 18.40 -7.26
C TRP A 54 2.09 18.04 -7.55
N SER A 55 2.64 17.14 -6.72
CA SER A 55 4.00 16.61 -6.85
C SER A 55 4.07 15.19 -6.31
N ILE A 56 5.12 14.46 -6.71
CA ILE A 56 5.40 13.11 -6.20
C ILE A 56 6.51 13.24 -5.14
N PRO A 57 6.19 13.29 -3.83
CA PRO A 57 7.20 13.38 -2.78
C PRO A 57 8.09 12.14 -2.73
N ASN A 58 7.53 10.98 -3.08
CA ASN A 58 8.25 9.71 -3.18
C ASN A 58 7.77 8.96 -4.41
N GLY A 59 8.70 8.57 -5.29
CA GLY A 59 8.38 7.83 -6.51
C GLY A 59 7.69 6.48 -6.23
N PRO A 60 7.11 5.84 -7.27
CA PRO A 60 6.41 4.57 -7.13
C PRO A 60 7.26 3.51 -6.43
N GLY A 61 6.71 2.95 -5.35
CA GLY A 61 7.37 1.96 -4.52
C GLY A 61 6.53 0.70 -4.36
N PRO A 62 7.12 -0.40 -3.85
CA PRO A 62 6.36 -1.59 -3.49
C PRO A 62 5.29 -1.22 -2.46
N PHE A 63 4.15 -1.89 -2.50
CA PHE A 63 3.06 -1.67 -1.55
C PHE A 63 3.47 -2.18 -0.16
N ARG A 64 3.80 -1.27 0.76
CA ARG A 64 4.38 -1.60 2.08
C ARG A 64 3.34 -1.78 3.20
N SER A 65 2.27 -2.52 2.96
CA SER A 65 1.32 -2.89 4.03
C SER A 65 1.55 -4.35 4.45
N PRO A 66 2.28 -4.60 5.55
CA PRO A 66 2.60 -5.96 6.01
C PRO A 66 1.35 -6.81 6.33
N ASP A 67 0.22 -6.17 6.67
CA ASP A 67 -1.04 -6.85 7.00
C ASP A 67 -1.98 -7.04 5.80
N GLN A 68 -1.66 -6.49 4.61
CA GLN A 68 -2.47 -6.64 3.39
C GLN A 68 -1.78 -7.48 2.30
N ILE A 69 -0.45 -7.61 2.37
CA ILE A 69 0.29 -8.70 1.72
C ILE A 69 0.44 -9.84 2.74
N LEU A 70 -0.68 -10.28 3.34
CA LEU A 70 -0.65 -11.50 4.14
C LEU A 70 -0.18 -12.66 3.24
N PRO A 71 0.55 -13.64 3.79
CA PRO A 71 0.92 -14.84 3.05
C PRO A 71 -0.33 -15.45 2.40
N GLY A 72 -0.41 -15.37 1.07
CA GLY A 72 -1.48 -15.94 0.25
C GLY A 72 -2.54 -14.97 -0.31
N ARG A 73 -2.46 -13.64 -0.10
CA ARG A 73 -3.46 -12.69 -0.63
C ARG A 73 -3.03 -12.00 -1.94
N ALA A 74 -2.25 -10.93 -1.90
CA ALA A 74 -1.71 -10.32 -3.13
C ALA A 74 -0.35 -10.96 -3.50
N LEU A 75 -0.11 -11.19 -4.80
CA LEU A 75 1.16 -11.71 -5.34
C LEU A 75 2.21 -10.61 -5.47
N ALA A 76 1.76 -9.39 -5.74
CA ALA A 76 2.59 -8.21 -5.95
C ALA A 76 1.75 -6.97 -5.66
N GLY A 77 2.42 -5.85 -5.40
CA GLY A 77 1.74 -4.59 -5.17
C GLY A 77 2.64 -3.40 -5.37
N VAL A 78 2.11 -2.35 -5.98
CA VAL A 78 2.79 -1.08 -6.17
C VAL A 78 1.90 0.06 -5.68
N SER A 79 2.51 1.12 -5.16
CA SER A 79 1.79 2.35 -4.86
C SER A 79 2.63 3.58 -5.10
N THR A 80 1.94 4.68 -5.34
CA THR A 80 2.50 6.02 -5.40
C THR A 80 1.66 6.95 -4.53
N SER A 81 2.26 8.06 -4.10
CA SER A 81 1.58 9.10 -3.34
C SER A 81 1.91 10.45 -3.92
N PHE A 82 0.94 11.34 -3.88
CA PHE A 82 1.03 12.69 -4.41
C PHE A 82 0.71 13.67 -3.29
N GLY A 83 1.37 14.82 -3.32
CA GLY A 83 1.15 15.92 -2.39
C GLY A 83 0.92 17.22 -3.14
N HIS A 84 -0.09 17.98 -2.73
CA HIS A 84 -0.34 19.34 -3.19
C HIS A 84 0.41 20.34 -2.31
N GLY A 85 1.29 21.15 -2.91
CA GLY A 85 2.27 21.95 -2.17
C GLY A 85 1.68 22.98 -1.20
N GLU A 86 0.58 23.64 -1.58
CA GLU A 86 0.01 24.76 -0.79
C GLU A 86 -0.99 24.29 0.28
N SER A 87 -1.76 23.25 -0.02
CA SER A 87 -2.85 22.79 0.85
C SER A 87 -2.48 21.59 1.73
N ASN A 88 -1.28 21.02 1.53
CA ASN A 88 -0.89 19.72 2.07
C ASN A 88 -1.86 18.59 1.71
N ALA A 89 -2.65 18.75 0.63
CA ALA A 89 -3.57 17.70 0.19
C ALA A 89 -2.80 16.47 -0.28
N ILE A 90 -3.34 15.29 0.01
CA ILE A 90 -2.68 14.01 -0.28
C ILE A 90 -3.59 13.18 -1.17
N ALA A 91 -2.98 12.53 -2.15
CA ALA A 91 -3.59 11.47 -2.93
C ALA A 91 -2.69 10.23 -2.90
N ARG A 92 -3.30 9.05 -2.99
CA ARG A 92 -2.60 7.78 -3.05
C ARG A 92 -3.28 6.88 -4.07
N HIS A 93 -2.47 6.29 -4.93
CA HIS A 93 -2.90 5.21 -5.83
C HIS A 93 -2.13 3.94 -5.51
N ALA A 94 -2.84 2.83 -5.37
CA ALA A 94 -2.27 1.52 -5.15
C ALA A 94 -2.89 0.51 -6.11
N VAL A 95 -2.06 -0.41 -6.60
CA VAL A 95 -2.49 -1.54 -7.42
C VAL A 95 -1.93 -2.82 -6.81
N LEU A 96 -2.82 -3.79 -6.59
CA LEU A 96 -2.50 -5.11 -6.07
C LEU A 96 -2.83 -6.16 -7.13
N ALA A 97 -1.93 -7.11 -7.34
CA ALA A 97 -2.16 -8.24 -8.24
C ALA A 97 -2.49 -9.51 -7.45
N TYR A 98 -3.44 -10.28 -7.94
CA TYR A 98 -3.90 -11.54 -7.35
C TYR A 98 -3.70 -12.71 -8.31
N LYS A 99 -3.73 -13.93 -7.77
CA LYS A 99 -3.55 -15.14 -8.59
C LYS A 99 -4.72 -15.39 -9.55
N THR A 100 -5.93 -14.99 -9.15
CA THR A 100 -7.16 -15.25 -9.91
C THR A 100 -8.13 -14.09 -9.77
N GLU A 101 -8.99 -13.88 -10.76
CA GLU A 101 -10.07 -12.87 -10.72
C GLU A 101 -10.99 -13.10 -9.52
N ARG A 102 -11.34 -14.35 -9.24
CA ARG A 102 -12.13 -14.72 -8.06
C ARG A 102 -11.48 -14.26 -6.76
N GLN A 103 -10.15 -14.24 -6.69
CA GLN A 103 -9.44 -13.76 -5.52
C GLN A 103 -9.48 -12.23 -5.43
N ALA A 104 -9.24 -11.52 -6.54
CA ALA A 104 -9.38 -10.06 -6.60
C ALA A 104 -10.81 -9.62 -6.23
N ALA A 105 -11.84 -10.28 -6.76
CA ALA A 105 -13.24 -10.00 -6.46
C ALA A 105 -13.59 -10.24 -4.99
N ARG A 106 -13.05 -11.28 -4.34
CA ARG A 106 -13.23 -11.47 -2.90
C ARG A 106 -12.58 -10.35 -2.09
N GLU A 107 -11.37 -9.93 -2.50
CA GLU A 107 -10.65 -8.87 -1.80
C GLU A 107 -11.28 -7.50 -2.00
N PHE A 108 -11.85 -7.20 -3.16
CA PHE A 108 -12.69 -6.02 -3.39
C PHE A 108 -13.81 -5.94 -2.34
N ASN A 109 -14.56 -7.03 -2.14
CA ASN A 109 -15.65 -7.07 -1.17
C ASN A 109 -15.16 -7.04 0.29
N ARG A 110 -14.04 -7.70 0.59
CA ARG A 110 -13.46 -7.73 1.94
C ARG A 110 -12.87 -6.39 2.36
N GLN A 111 -12.23 -5.67 1.44
CA GLN A 111 -11.55 -4.40 1.75
C GLN A 111 -12.52 -3.23 1.86
N GLN A 112 -13.68 -3.27 1.19
CA GLN A 112 -14.66 -2.19 1.27
C GLN A 112 -14.96 -1.77 2.72
N PRO A 113 -15.28 -2.67 3.67
CA PRO A 113 -15.49 -2.24 5.04
C PRO A 113 -14.27 -1.59 5.71
N GLU A 114 -13.08 -2.14 5.50
CA GLU A 114 -11.84 -1.59 6.09
C GLU A 114 -11.49 -0.21 5.51
N THR A 115 -11.70 -0.05 4.21
CA THR A 115 -11.41 1.17 3.45
C THR A 115 -12.44 2.28 3.73
N TYR A 116 -13.72 1.94 3.84
CA TYR A 116 -14.83 2.91 3.99
C TYR A 116 -15.40 2.98 5.42
N PHE A 117 -14.88 2.26 6.42
CA PHE A 117 -15.32 2.40 7.81
C PHE A 117 -14.19 2.73 8.79
N SER A 118 -13.14 3.40 8.30
CA SER A 118 -12.07 3.90 9.16
C SER A 118 -12.59 4.88 10.23
N ALA A 119 -11.92 4.89 11.39
CA ALA A 119 -12.17 5.85 12.46
C ALA A 119 -11.88 7.28 11.99
N GLY A 120 -12.67 8.26 12.45
CA GLY A 120 -12.50 9.68 12.11
C GLY A 120 -13.44 10.23 11.04
N ARG A 121 -14.35 9.42 10.47
CA ARG A 121 -15.41 9.95 9.60
C ARG A 121 -16.45 10.76 10.38
N LEU A 122 -16.85 11.88 9.81
CA LEU A 122 -17.91 12.77 10.32
C LEU A 122 -19.24 12.53 9.59
N THR A 123 -19.19 12.10 8.33
CA THR A 123 -20.37 11.76 7.52
C THR A 123 -20.35 10.30 7.01
N PRO A 124 -21.47 9.77 6.52
CA PRO A 124 -21.50 8.51 5.77
C PRO A 124 -20.66 8.57 4.49
N TRP A 125 -20.12 7.42 4.06
CA TRP A 125 -19.44 7.29 2.78
C TRP A 125 -20.46 7.11 1.66
N GLU A 126 -20.65 8.15 0.86
CA GLU A 126 -21.65 8.21 -0.21
C GLU A 126 -21.05 8.86 -1.46
N THR A 127 -21.58 8.52 -2.63
CA THR A 127 -21.21 9.23 -3.87
C THR A 127 -21.89 10.60 -3.88
N PRO A 128 -21.14 11.72 -3.89
CA PRO A 128 -21.73 13.04 -3.96
C PRO A 128 -22.54 13.22 -5.26
N ALA A 129 -23.64 13.97 -5.21
CA ALA A 129 -24.49 14.22 -6.38
C ALA A 129 -23.79 14.92 -7.56
N GLY A 130 -22.63 15.55 -7.31
CA GLY A 130 -21.79 16.18 -8.32
C GLY A 130 -20.84 15.23 -9.04
N ILE A 131 -20.82 13.93 -8.69
CA ILE A 131 -20.03 12.91 -9.37
C ILE A 131 -20.94 11.93 -10.07
N SER A 132 -20.71 11.74 -11.37
CA SER A 132 -21.45 10.83 -12.23
C SER A 132 -20.60 9.65 -12.74
N TYR A 133 -19.30 9.69 -12.49
CA TYR A 133 -18.36 8.68 -12.96
C TYR A 133 -18.69 7.28 -12.46
N VAL A 134 -18.78 6.36 -13.41
CA VAL A 134 -18.77 4.92 -13.22
C VAL A 134 -17.73 4.36 -14.18
N SER A 135 -16.86 3.49 -13.68
CA SER A 135 -15.84 2.85 -14.53
C SER A 135 -16.48 1.98 -15.61
N PRO A 136 -16.24 2.22 -16.91
CA PRO A 136 -16.70 1.34 -17.98
C PRO A 136 -15.84 0.08 -18.15
N VAL A 137 -14.67 0.00 -17.49
CA VAL A 137 -13.70 -1.09 -17.68
C VAL A 137 -13.65 -2.05 -16.49
N ALA A 138 -13.87 -1.56 -15.27
CA ALA A 138 -13.79 -2.40 -14.07
C ALA A 138 -14.95 -3.40 -14.01
N ASP A 139 -14.64 -4.63 -13.59
CA ASP A 139 -15.65 -5.66 -13.33
C ASP A 139 -16.52 -5.31 -12.12
N GLN A 140 -15.91 -4.65 -11.12
CA GLN A 140 -16.57 -4.07 -9.96
C GLN A 140 -15.96 -2.72 -9.66
N PHE A 141 -16.80 -1.73 -9.38
CA PHE A 141 -16.34 -0.37 -9.09
C PHE A 141 -17.17 0.23 -7.95
N ARG A 142 -16.50 0.96 -7.07
CA ARG A 142 -17.13 1.79 -6.05
C ARG A 142 -16.33 3.06 -5.86
N LEU A 143 -17.04 4.18 -5.89
CA LEU A 143 -16.54 5.49 -5.47
C LEU A 143 -17.42 5.98 -4.34
N SER A 144 -16.83 6.49 -3.27
CA SER A 144 -17.57 7.16 -2.20
C SER A 144 -16.70 8.24 -1.57
N CYS A 145 -17.33 9.28 -1.04
CA CYS A 145 -16.68 10.37 -0.33
C CYS A 145 -17.31 10.54 1.05
N ALA A 146 -16.53 11.08 1.99
CA ALA A 146 -16.99 11.46 3.32
C ALA A 146 -16.17 12.63 3.84
N GLU A 147 -16.78 13.40 4.75
CA GLU A 147 -16.06 14.31 5.61
C GLU A 147 -15.34 13.51 6.69
N ILE A 148 -14.06 13.80 6.89
CA ILE A 148 -13.22 13.18 7.92
C ILE A 148 -12.57 14.27 8.78
N ASP A 149 -12.31 13.94 10.04
CA ASP A 149 -11.56 14.79 10.96
C ASP A 149 -10.07 14.77 10.59
N GLY A 150 -9.58 15.88 10.03
CA GLY A 150 -8.18 16.12 9.72
C GLY A 150 -7.38 16.72 10.88
N HIS A 151 -7.85 16.58 12.12
CA HIS A 151 -7.36 17.20 13.36
C HIS A 151 -7.51 18.72 13.42
N ALA A 152 -6.99 19.45 12.42
CA ALA A 152 -7.04 20.91 12.37
C ALA A 152 -8.20 21.45 11.52
N GLN A 153 -8.78 20.61 10.66
CA GLN A 153 -9.86 20.98 9.75
C GLN A 153 -10.65 19.76 9.32
N VAL A 154 -11.89 20.00 8.87
CA VAL A 154 -12.70 18.97 8.20
C VAL A 154 -12.17 18.81 6.78
N ILE A 155 -11.94 17.56 6.38
CA ILE A 155 -11.43 17.21 5.05
C ILE A 155 -12.51 16.42 4.32
N ASN A 156 -12.81 16.80 3.09
CA ASN A 156 -13.62 15.97 2.21
C ASN A 156 -12.71 14.96 1.49
N ALA A 157 -12.80 13.69 1.86
CA ALA A 157 -11.97 12.62 1.31
C ALA A 157 -12.83 11.74 0.40
N CYS A 158 -12.29 11.38 -0.76
CA CYS A 158 -12.90 10.44 -1.69
C CYS A 158 -12.01 9.21 -1.85
N ILE A 159 -12.64 8.04 -1.94
CA ILE A 159 -11.98 6.79 -2.25
C ILE A 159 -12.71 6.13 -3.41
N ALA A 160 -11.96 5.74 -4.43
CA ALA A 160 -12.39 4.85 -5.49
C ALA A 160 -11.66 3.52 -5.37
N MET A 161 -12.38 2.43 -5.58
CA MET A 161 -11.84 1.09 -5.66
C MET A 161 -12.42 0.42 -6.91
N GLY A 162 -11.57 -0.25 -7.67
CA GLY A 162 -11.96 -0.98 -8.88
C GLY A 162 -11.27 -2.34 -8.94
N GLN A 163 -12.01 -3.38 -9.31
CA GLN A 163 -11.47 -4.70 -9.64
C GLN A 163 -11.40 -4.86 -11.15
N TYR A 164 -10.21 -5.20 -11.67
CA TYR A 164 -9.89 -5.30 -13.09
C TYR A 164 -9.24 -6.65 -13.35
N GLY A 165 -10.04 -7.67 -13.69
CA GLY A 165 -9.59 -9.04 -13.80
C GLY A 165 -8.89 -9.50 -12.52
N THR A 166 -7.59 -9.83 -12.61
CA THR A 166 -6.77 -10.27 -11.47
C THR A 166 -6.21 -9.13 -10.61
N HIS A 167 -6.54 -7.88 -10.89
CA HIS A 167 -6.01 -6.71 -10.18
C HIS A 167 -7.08 -5.99 -9.35
N LEU A 168 -6.63 -5.35 -8.27
CA LEU A 168 -7.41 -4.39 -7.50
C LEU A 168 -6.68 -3.05 -7.51
N SER A 169 -7.33 -2.00 -7.98
CA SER A 169 -6.86 -0.62 -7.88
C SER A 169 -7.62 0.11 -6.77
N THR A 170 -6.91 0.91 -5.99
CA THR A 170 -7.50 1.80 -4.98
C THR A 170 -6.87 3.17 -5.10
N PHE A 171 -7.72 4.18 -5.27
CA PHE A 171 -7.35 5.59 -5.30
C PHE A 171 -8.03 6.31 -4.15
N ALA A 172 -7.27 7.03 -3.33
CA ALA A 172 -7.80 7.86 -2.25
C ALA A 172 -7.23 9.26 -2.38
N THR A 173 -8.06 10.29 -2.26
CA THR A 173 -7.63 11.69 -2.35
C THR A 173 -8.47 12.60 -1.48
N TRP A 174 -7.95 13.77 -1.15
CA TRP A 174 -8.76 14.88 -0.65
C TRP A 174 -9.32 15.66 -1.83
N VAL A 175 -10.49 16.27 -1.63
CA VAL A 175 -11.23 17.04 -2.65
C VAL A 175 -11.59 18.41 -2.10
N SER A 176 -11.29 19.45 -2.88
CA SER A 176 -11.65 20.84 -2.60
C SER A 176 -11.62 21.64 -3.91
N PRO A 177 -12.45 22.68 -4.08
CA PRO A 177 -12.36 23.59 -5.22
C PRO A 177 -10.96 24.15 -5.50
N ASP A 178 -10.09 24.23 -4.49
CA ASP A 178 -8.77 24.87 -4.60
C ASP A 178 -7.66 23.97 -5.16
N TYR A 179 -7.80 22.64 -5.10
CA TYR A 179 -6.70 21.73 -5.46
C TYR A 179 -7.12 20.41 -6.13
N MET A 180 -8.39 20.01 -6.02
CA MET A 180 -8.92 18.79 -6.62
C MET A 180 -10.44 18.92 -6.69
N THR A 181 -10.97 19.36 -7.83
CA THR A 181 -12.41 19.40 -8.06
C THR A 181 -12.97 17.99 -8.31
N TYR A 182 -14.30 17.85 -8.30
CA TYR A 182 -14.91 16.60 -8.73
C TYR A 182 -14.62 16.26 -10.20
N ALA A 183 -14.53 17.26 -11.08
CA ALA A 183 -14.18 17.04 -12.48
C ALA A 183 -12.73 16.52 -12.63
N ASP A 184 -11.80 17.05 -11.83
CA ASP A 184 -10.42 16.55 -11.79
C ASP A 184 -10.35 15.11 -11.29
N LEU A 185 -11.13 14.79 -10.24
CA LEU A 185 -11.26 13.43 -9.74
C LEU A 185 -11.79 12.49 -10.84
N GLU A 186 -12.88 12.84 -11.53
CA GLU A 186 -13.43 12.04 -12.63
C GLU A 186 -12.41 11.85 -13.77
N HIS A 187 -11.61 12.87 -14.08
CA HIS A 187 -10.52 12.77 -15.06
C HIS A 187 -9.45 11.76 -14.62
N ILE A 188 -9.01 11.81 -13.36
CA ILE A 188 -8.04 10.87 -12.81
C ILE A 188 -8.62 9.44 -12.80
N LEU A 189 -9.90 9.26 -12.48
CA LEU A 189 -10.54 7.95 -12.50
C LEU A 189 -10.58 7.36 -13.92
N ALA A 190 -10.87 8.17 -14.94
CA ALA A 190 -10.77 7.74 -16.33
C ALA A 190 -9.34 7.34 -16.72
N ALA A 191 -8.34 8.08 -16.21
CA ALA A 191 -6.93 7.80 -16.43
C ALA A 191 -6.46 6.50 -15.73
N ILE A 192 -7.10 6.12 -14.62
CA ILE A 192 -6.92 4.81 -13.96
C ILE A 192 -7.48 3.72 -14.87
N ASP A 193 -8.70 3.86 -15.37
CA ASP A 193 -9.34 2.88 -16.25
C ASP A 193 -8.48 2.58 -17.48
N GLU A 194 -7.96 3.61 -18.15
CA GLU A 194 -7.08 3.46 -19.31
C GLU A 194 -5.82 2.65 -18.98
N ARG A 195 -5.16 2.98 -17.87
CA ARG A 195 -3.93 2.29 -17.43
C ARG A 195 -4.19 0.87 -16.98
N MET A 196 -5.30 0.63 -16.27
CA MET A 196 -5.68 -0.71 -15.84
C MET A 196 -6.10 -1.60 -17.02
N ALA A 197 -6.75 -1.04 -18.04
CA ALA A 197 -7.03 -1.73 -19.30
C ALA A 197 -5.73 -2.19 -19.97
N ALA A 198 -4.74 -1.29 -20.09
CA ALA A 198 -3.43 -1.60 -20.66
C ALA A 198 -2.65 -2.63 -19.82
N CYS A 199 -2.80 -2.59 -18.49
CA CYS A 199 -2.12 -3.51 -17.57
C CYS A 199 -2.67 -4.93 -17.54
N SER A 200 -3.92 -5.14 -17.96
CA SER A 200 -4.54 -6.47 -17.93
C SER A 200 -3.85 -7.48 -18.86
N GLY A 201 -2.95 -7.04 -19.74
CA GLY A 201 -2.06 -7.89 -20.56
C GLY A 201 -0.72 -8.27 -19.90
N VAL A 202 -0.38 -7.74 -18.71
CA VAL A 202 0.90 -8.00 -18.04
C VAL A 202 0.79 -9.28 -17.19
N LEU A 203 1.37 -10.38 -17.67
CA LEU A 203 1.41 -11.64 -16.92
C LEU A 203 2.35 -11.52 -15.71
N VAL A 204 1.80 -11.66 -14.50
CA VAL A 204 2.61 -11.86 -13.29
C VAL A 204 3.17 -13.29 -13.36
N THR A 205 4.40 -13.43 -13.86
CA THR A 205 5.08 -14.73 -13.82
C THR A 205 5.40 -15.07 -12.38
N ASN A 206 4.98 -16.25 -11.90
CA ASN A 206 5.35 -16.72 -10.58
C ASN A 206 6.89 -16.68 -10.44
N PRO A 207 7.44 -16.17 -9.33
CA PRO A 207 8.87 -16.32 -9.08
C PRO A 207 9.19 -17.82 -9.07
N PRO A 208 10.30 -18.24 -9.73
CA PRO A 208 10.69 -19.65 -9.73
C PRO A 208 10.82 -20.13 -8.29
N ALA A 209 10.18 -21.27 -7.99
CA ALA A 209 10.25 -21.89 -6.67
C ALA A 209 11.73 -22.00 -6.28
N THR A 210 12.15 -21.22 -5.28
CA THR A 210 13.50 -21.32 -4.76
C THR A 210 13.60 -22.66 -4.05
N THR A 211 14.10 -23.67 -4.76
CA THR A 211 14.53 -24.92 -4.16
C THR A 211 15.65 -24.58 -3.19
N LEU A 212 15.30 -24.48 -1.91
CA LEU A 212 16.23 -24.47 -0.79
C LEU A 212 17.03 -25.76 -0.86
N ASN A 213 18.21 -25.65 -1.47
CA ASN A 213 19.16 -26.74 -1.55
C ASN A 213 19.79 -26.87 -0.17
N SER A 214 19.23 -27.73 0.68
CA SER A 214 19.85 -28.16 1.93
C SER A 214 21.03 -29.06 1.61
N GLY A 215 22.15 -28.44 1.23
CA GLY A 215 23.44 -29.12 1.13
C GLY A 215 23.86 -29.63 2.51
N SER A 216 24.03 -30.95 2.60
CA SER A 216 24.53 -31.69 3.77
C SER A 216 26.02 -31.49 3.97
#